data_AF-A0A090WSB1-F1
#
_entry.id   AF-A0A090WSB1-F1
#
_cell.length_a   1.000
_cell.length_b   1.000
_cell.length_c   1.000
_cell.angle_alpha   90.00
_cell.angle_beta   90.00
_cell.angle_gamma   90.00
#
_symmetry.space_group_name_H-M   'P 1'
#
loop_
_entity.id
_entity.type
_entity.pdbx_description
1 polymer ?
#
loop_
_entity_poly.entity_id
_entity_poly.type
_entity_poly.pdbx_seq_one_letter_code
_entity_poly.pdbx_strand_id
1 'polypeptide(L)'
;MNSVNSLLEKIETAKQLDFGDILSRTLELFKKTWTQGIILVLLLLLIMLPFFTAIYVPMFNSVMEQVESGGYDPNDASSLLQEQSGYFQYLVLGVTFVMSFFSTAFVAGFYRIIKKIDFNETFGFKDFFYFFKSKYLGKIFAIAAFSLLIALLNLVSERFLPALTASLLNAIISVIFSVYTALFVVFFAFNPHLESSDFFVLSFRFGSKKWFLIFGLLFVTVILGMLGIVACFIGVLFTISIVYLPTYLVYKDVFGFENISDIDKIGIE
;
A
#
# COMPACT_ATOMS: atom_id res chain seq x y z
N MET A 1 0.75 -28.81 13.45
CA MET A 1 0.75 -28.54 12.00
C MET A 1 1.11 -27.08 11.83
N ASN A 2 2.22 -26.76 11.15
CA ASN A 2 2.71 -25.39 11.04
C ASN A 2 1.63 -24.49 10.42
N SER A 3 1.33 -23.35 11.03
CA SER A 3 0.31 -22.41 10.55
C SER A 3 0.53 -21.99 9.09
N VAL A 4 1.78 -22.00 8.62
CA VAL A 4 2.13 -21.77 7.21
C VAL A 4 1.65 -22.90 6.30
N ASN A 5 1.83 -24.16 6.68
CA ASN A 5 1.44 -25.30 5.85
C ASN A 5 -0.07 -25.39 5.69
N SER A 6 -0.84 -25.09 6.74
CA SER A 6 -2.30 -25.04 6.63
C SER A 6 -2.78 -23.89 5.74
N LEU A 7 -2.12 -22.73 5.78
CA LEU A 7 -2.42 -21.63 4.85
C LEU A 7 -2.06 -21.99 3.40
N LEU A 8 -0.93 -22.68 3.17
CA LEU A 8 -0.56 -23.20 1.84
C LEU A 8 -1.61 -24.21 1.32
N GLU A 9 -2.11 -25.10 2.18
CA GLU A 9 -3.17 -26.03 1.82
C GLU A 9 -4.49 -25.31 1.45
N LYS A 10 -4.85 -24.25 2.19
CA LYS A 10 -5.99 -23.38 1.83
C LYS A 10 -5.81 -22.71 0.46
N ILE A 11 -4.58 -22.33 0.09
CA ILE A 11 -4.27 -21.79 -1.26
C ILE A 11 -4.45 -22.86 -2.35
N GLU A 12 -4.07 -24.11 -2.06
CA GLU A 12 -4.20 -25.23 -3.00
C GLU A 12 -5.65 -25.64 -3.23
N THR A 13 -6.46 -25.64 -2.17
CA THR A 13 -7.87 -26.06 -2.20
C THR A 13 -8.86 -24.91 -2.44
N ALA A 14 -8.37 -23.67 -2.59
CA ALA A 14 -9.18 -22.48 -2.78
C ALA A 14 -10.07 -22.58 -4.02
N LYS A 15 -11.38 -22.44 -3.81
CA LYS A 15 -12.37 -22.36 -4.90
C LYS A 15 -12.07 -21.20 -5.85
N GLN A 16 -12.65 -21.26 -7.04
CA GLN A 16 -12.64 -20.11 -7.94
C GLN A 16 -13.40 -18.96 -7.27
N LEU A 17 -12.77 -17.79 -7.26
CA LEU A 17 -13.36 -16.57 -6.73
C LEU A 17 -14.08 -15.86 -7.88
N ASP A 18 -15.25 -15.28 -7.61
CA ASP A 18 -15.99 -14.51 -8.58
C ASP A 18 -15.65 -13.01 -8.47
N PHE A 19 -15.27 -12.41 -9.59
CA PHE A 19 -14.86 -11.02 -9.63
C PHE A 19 -16.01 -10.06 -9.28
N GLY A 20 -17.20 -10.31 -9.85
CA GLY A 20 -18.36 -9.43 -9.72
C GLY A 20 -18.92 -9.45 -8.30
N ASP A 21 -18.99 -10.63 -7.68
CA ASP A 21 -19.40 -10.79 -6.28
C ASP A 21 -18.46 -10.05 -5.32
N ILE A 22 -17.14 -10.24 -5.46
CA ILE A 22 -16.16 -9.57 -4.61
C ILE A 22 -16.23 -8.05 -4.80
N LEU A 23 -16.36 -7.56 -6.04
CA LEU A 23 -16.49 -6.13 -6.30
C LEU A 23 -17.78 -5.56 -5.69
N SER A 24 -18.91 -6.28 -5.80
CA SER A 24 -20.18 -5.87 -5.19
C SER A 24 -20.05 -5.76 -3.66
N ARG A 25 -19.50 -6.79 -3.01
CA ARG A 25 -19.23 -6.80 -1.57
C ARG A 25 -18.22 -5.74 -1.15
N THR A 26 -17.27 -5.40 -2.01
CA THR A 26 -16.32 -4.28 -1.79
C THR A 26 -17.09 -2.97 -1.66
N LEU A 27 -18.03 -2.69 -2.57
CA LEU A 27 -18.85 -1.48 -2.53
C LEU A 27 -19.73 -1.43 -1.27
N GLU A 28 -20.31 -2.56 -0.86
CA GLU A 28 -21.10 -2.64 0.37
C GLU A 28 -20.26 -2.40 1.63
N LEU A 29 -19.07 -3.01 1.69
CA LEU A 29 -18.15 -2.84 2.81
C LEU A 29 -17.60 -1.40 2.86
N PHE A 30 -17.38 -0.78 1.70
CA PHE A 30 -16.97 0.62 1.62
C PHE A 30 -17.99 1.56 2.27
N LYS A 31 -19.29 1.35 2.01
CA LYS A 31 -20.37 2.13 2.66
C LYS A 31 -20.34 2.05 4.18
N LYS A 32 -19.82 0.95 4.75
CA LYS A 32 -19.68 0.77 6.21
C LYS A 32 -18.37 1.34 6.76
N THR A 33 -17.33 1.42 5.94
CA THR A 33 -15.94 1.67 6.39
C THR A 33 -15.36 3.00 5.92
N TRP A 34 -16.06 3.76 5.07
CA TRP A 34 -15.55 5.02 4.49
C TRP A 34 -15.06 6.04 5.52
N THR A 35 -15.72 6.15 6.68
CA THR A 35 -15.27 7.04 7.77
C THR A 35 -13.89 6.65 8.32
N GLN A 36 -13.66 5.35 8.50
CA GLN A 36 -12.37 4.83 8.93
C GLN A 36 -11.33 4.94 7.81
N GLY A 37 -11.77 4.79 6.56
CA GLY A 37 -10.97 5.05 5.38
C GLY A 37 -10.41 6.47 5.32
N ILE A 38 -11.22 7.49 5.62
CA ILE A 38 -10.75 8.88 5.70
C ILE A 38 -9.69 9.04 6.79
N ILE A 39 -9.94 8.46 7.97
CA ILE A 39 -8.98 8.54 9.08
C ILE A 39 -7.63 7.93 8.66
N LEU A 40 -7.64 6.77 7.99
CA LEU A 40 -6.43 6.18 7.41
C LEU A 40 -5.73 7.17 6.47
N VAL A 41 -6.46 7.75 5.51
CA VAL A 41 -5.89 8.68 4.53
C VAL A 41 -5.30 9.92 5.20
N LEU A 42 -5.96 10.48 6.22
CA LEU A 42 -5.46 11.62 6.98
C LEU A 42 -4.18 11.29 7.77
N LEU A 43 -4.11 10.09 8.36
CA LEU A 43 -2.89 9.61 9.02
C LEU A 43 -1.73 9.48 8.02
N LEU A 44 -1.98 8.94 6.83
CA LEU A 44 -0.97 8.83 5.78
C LEU A 44 -0.56 10.21 5.23
N LEU A 45 -1.50 11.13 5.09
CA LEU A 45 -1.24 12.51 4.67
C LEU A 45 -0.34 13.23 5.68
N LEU A 46 -0.60 13.06 6.98
CA LEU A 46 0.22 13.64 8.04
C LEU A 46 1.68 13.20 7.96
N ILE A 47 1.93 11.92 7.63
CA ILE A 47 3.29 11.41 7.42
C ILE A 47 3.91 11.98 6.13
N MET A 48 3.11 12.21 5.09
CA MET A 48 3.58 12.79 3.82
C MET A 48 4.00 14.25 3.93
N LEU A 49 3.38 15.06 4.80
CA LEU A 49 3.62 16.51 4.89
C LEU A 49 5.10 16.93 5.03
N PRO A 50 5.91 16.38 5.96
CA PRO A 50 7.32 16.77 6.07
C PRO A 50 8.11 16.45 4.80
N PHE A 51 7.81 15.33 4.13
CA PHE A 51 8.48 14.95 2.88
C PHE A 51 8.09 15.84 1.72
N PHE A 52 6.81 16.23 1.66
CA PHE A 52 6.33 17.20 0.68
C PHE A 52 7.13 18.51 0.81
N THR A 53 7.29 19.03 2.02
CA THR A 53 8.10 20.24 2.22
C THR A 53 9.58 20.03 1.89
N ALA A 54 10.17 18.89 2.25
CA ALA A 54 11.57 18.59 1.98
C ALA A 54 11.90 18.48 0.48
N ILE A 55 10.93 18.06 -0.33
CA ILE A 55 11.06 17.91 -1.79
C ILE A 55 10.72 19.22 -2.52
N TYR A 56 9.59 19.85 -2.18
CA TYR A 56 9.07 20.97 -2.95
C TYR A 56 9.73 22.31 -2.62
N VAL A 57 10.19 22.55 -1.38
CA VAL A 57 10.85 23.82 -1.02
C VAL A 57 12.15 24.05 -1.80
N PRO A 58 13.09 23.08 -1.88
CA PRO A 58 14.28 23.25 -2.70
C PRO A 58 13.96 23.47 -4.19
N MET A 59 12.97 22.74 -4.71
CA MET A 59 12.54 22.88 -6.10
C MET A 59 11.93 24.26 -6.38
N PHE A 60 11.16 24.81 -5.44
CA PHE A 60 10.64 26.16 -5.56
C PHE A 60 11.76 27.22 -5.54
N ASN A 61 12.75 27.06 -4.67
CA ASN A 61 13.88 27.97 -4.58
C ASN A 61 14.73 27.95 -5.86
N SER A 62 14.97 26.78 -6.46
CA SER A 62 15.73 26.68 -7.71
C SER A 62 14.99 27.33 -8.89
N VAL A 63 13.66 27.24 -8.94
CA VAL A 63 12.85 27.98 -9.92
C VAL A 63 13.00 29.48 -9.71
N MET A 64 12.91 29.94 -8.45
CA MET A 64 13.01 31.37 -8.12
C MET A 64 14.37 31.95 -8.53
N GLU A 65 15.46 31.23 -8.27
CA GLU A 65 16.81 31.64 -8.67
C GLU A 65 16.97 31.75 -10.20
N GLN A 66 16.36 30.84 -10.97
CA GLN A 66 16.33 30.93 -12.43
C GLN A 66 15.54 32.15 -12.93
N VAL A 67 14.44 32.50 -12.25
CA VAL A 67 13.66 33.70 -12.57
C VAL A 67 14.47 34.96 -12.28
N GLU A 68 15.14 35.03 -11.14
CA GLU A 68 15.96 36.19 -10.75
C GLU A 68 17.19 36.39 -11.64
N SER A 69 17.83 35.30 -12.07
CA SER A 69 18.99 35.34 -12.97
C SER A 69 18.63 35.60 -14.44
N GLY A 70 17.34 35.71 -14.78
CA GLY A 70 16.87 35.92 -16.15
C GLY A 70 17.00 34.70 -17.06
N GLY A 71 17.30 33.52 -16.50
CA GLY A 71 17.46 32.25 -17.21
C GLY A 71 16.17 31.41 -17.27
N TYR A 72 15.07 31.88 -16.69
CA TYR A 72 13.80 31.16 -16.70
C TYR A 72 13.12 31.23 -18.07
N ASP A 73 13.18 30.13 -18.82
CA ASP A 73 12.33 29.91 -19.99
C ASP A 73 11.11 29.06 -19.58
N PRO A 74 9.87 29.63 -19.58
CA PRO A 74 8.66 28.88 -19.25
C PRO A 74 8.36 27.73 -20.23
N ASN A 75 8.96 27.73 -21.43
CA ASN A 75 8.81 26.67 -22.42
C ASN A 75 9.88 25.59 -22.29
N ASP A 76 10.93 25.82 -21.50
CA ASP A 76 11.97 24.84 -21.21
C ASP A 76 11.74 24.20 -19.83
N ALA A 77 10.77 23.28 -19.77
CA ALA A 77 10.54 22.46 -18.57
C ALA A 77 11.70 21.49 -18.30
N SER A 78 12.69 21.40 -19.19
CA SER A 78 13.80 20.48 -19.05
C SER A 78 14.81 20.94 -17.99
N SER A 79 14.94 22.26 -17.75
CA SER A 79 15.77 22.81 -16.67
C SER A 79 15.27 22.41 -15.27
N LEU A 80 13.95 22.27 -15.08
CA LEU A 80 13.33 21.84 -13.82
C LEU A 80 13.54 20.36 -13.50
N LEU A 81 13.84 19.55 -14.52
CA LEU A 81 13.94 18.09 -14.43
C LEU A 81 15.35 17.56 -14.66
N GLN A 82 16.20 18.27 -15.41
CA GLN A 82 17.57 17.84 -15.75
C GLN A 82 18.57 18.03 -14.61
N GLU A 83 18.35 18.99 -13.70
CA GLU A 83 19.25 19.24 -12.57
C GLU A 83 18.82 18.58 -11.26
N GLN A 84 18.08 17.47 -11.33
CA GLN A 84 17.86 16.64 -10.15
C GLN A 84 19.18 15.95 -9.79
N SER A 85 19.95 16.58 -8.90
CA SER A 85 21.21 16.04 -8.39
C SER A 85 21.03 14.61 -7.87
N GLY A 86 22.10 13.79 -7.92
CA GLY A 86 22.06 12.43 -7.36
C GLY A 86 21.56 12.39 -5.91
N TYR A 87 21.78 13.46 -5.14
CA TYR A 87 21.25 13.63 -3.78
C TYR A 87 19.71 13.55 -3.73
N PHE A 88 19.01 14.19 -4.67
CA PHE A 88 17.54 14.16 -4.72
C PHE A 88 17.01 12.74 -4.93
N GLN A 89 17.65 11.96 -5.80
CA GLN A 89 17.27 10.57 -6.05
C GLN A 89 17.41 9.72 -4.78
N TYR A 90 18.50 9.89 -4.03
CA TYR A 90 18.68 9.20 -2.74
C TYR A 90 17.67 9.64 -1.69
N LEU A 91 17.29 10.93 -1.67
CA LEU A 91 16.24 11.44 -0.80
C LEU A 91 14.89 10.75 -1.12
N VAL A 92 14.49 10.68 -2.39
CA VAL A 92 13.25 10.02 -2.82
C VAL A 92 13.22 8.54 -2.42
N LEU A 93 14.35 7.83 -2.52
CA LEU A 93 14.45 6.44 -2.03
C LEU A 93 14.23 6.35 -0.51
N GLY A 94 14.86 7.24 0.26
CA GLY A 94 14.65 7.33 1.71
C GLY A 94 13.19 7.60 2.06
N VAL A 95 12.55 8.57 1.39
CA VAL A 95 11.13 8.88 1.56
C VAL A 95 10.26 7.67 1.21
N THR A 96 10.55 6.95 0.12
CA THR A 96 9.80 5.76 -0.30
C THR A 96 9.83 4.67 0.77
N PHE A 97 11.00 4.43 1.37
CA PHE A 97 11.14 3.49 2.47
C PHE A 97 10.31 3.91 3.69
N VAL A 98 10.43 5.16 4.13
CA VAL A 98 9.68 5.67 5.29
C VAL A 98 8.18 5.62 5.04
N MET A 99 7.74 6.03 3.86
CA MET A 99 6.33 5.97 3.47
C MET A 99 5.79 4.55 3.44
N SER A 100 6.53 3.59 2.91
CA SER A 100 6.13 2.18 2.91
C SER A 100 6.05 1.63 4.34
N PHE A 101 6.97 2.02 5.22
CA PHE A 101 6.97 1.62 6.63
C PHE A 101 5.69 2.08 7.36
N PHE A 102 5.40 3.37 7.34
CA PHE A 102 4.20 3.91 8.00
C PHE A 102 2.90 3.43 7.34
N SER A 103 2.88 3.39 5.99
CA SER A 103 1.72 2.88 5.25
C SER A 103 1.39 1.45 5.62
N THR A 104 2.38 0.56 5.65
CA THR A 104 2.19 -0.83 6.06
C THR A 104 1.59 -0.95 7.46
N ALA A 105 2.11 -0.17 8.42
CA ALA A 105 1.61 -0.19 9.80
C ALA A 105 0.14 0.26 9.90
N PHE A 106 -0.19 1.39 9.27
CA PHE A 106 -1.54 1.96 9.30
C PHE A 106 -2.55 1.13 8.50
N VAL A 107 -2.17 0.64 7.31
CA VAL A 107 -3.05 -0.20 6.49
C VAL A 107 -3.29 -1.55 7.17
N ALA A 108 -2.30 -2.15 7.83
CA ALA A 108 -2.51 -3.33 8.64
C ALA A 108 -3.47 -3.08 9.81
N GLY A 109 -3.33 -1.94 10.50
CA GLY A 109 -4.28 -1.50 11.53
C GLY A 109 -5.69 -1.30 10.98
N PHE A 110 -5.80 -0.71 9.78
CA PHE A 110 -7.06 -0.53 9.08
C PHE A 110 -7.71 -1.87 8.71
N TYR A 111 -6.96 -2.88 8.27
CA TYR A 111 -7.49 -4.23 8.05
C TYR A 111 -8.06 -4.86 9.31
N ARG A 112 -7.43 -4.65 10.46
CA ARG A 112 -7.99 -5.09 11.76
C ARG A 112 -9.31 -4.39 12.06
N ILE A 113 -9.42 -3.08 11.79
CA ILE A 113 -10.66 -2.31 11.96
C ILE A 113 -11.76 -2.79 11.00
N ILE A 114 -11.43 -3.01 9.72
CA ILE A 114 -12.36 -3.55 8.73
C ILE A 114 -12.91 -4.88 9.21
N LYS A 115 -12.05 -5.78 9.70
CA LYS A 115 -12.48 -7.06 10.28
C LYS A 115 -13.45 -6.84 11.43
N LYS A 116 -13.14 -5.97 12.38
CA LYS A 116 -14.06 -5.67 13.49
C LYS A 116 -15.42 -5.18 12.99
N ILE A 117 -15.44 -4.25 12.04
CA ILE A 117 -16.68 -3.72 11.44
C ILE A 117 -17.48 -4.82 10.72
N ASP A 118 -16.81 -5.68 9.95
CA ASP A 118 -17.42 -6.78 9.21
C ASP A 118 -18.04 -7.85 10.13
N PHE A 119 -17.49 -8.02 11.35
CA PHE A 119 -18.01 -8.90 12.39
C PHE A 119 -18.87 -8.19 13.46
N ASN A 120 -19.24 -6.91 13.24
CA ASN A 120 -20.00 -6.07 14.17
C ASN A 120 -19.36 -5.94 15.58
N GLU A 121 -18.04 -5.99 15.66
CA GLU A 121 -17.26 -5.76 16.87
C GLU A 121 -16.94 -4.27 17.08
N THR A 122 -16.73 -3.87 18.34
CA THR A 122 -16.32 -2.51 18.67
C THR A 122 -14.86 -2.25 18.30
N PHE A 123 -14.60 -1.13 17.65
CA PHE A 123 -13.26 -0.64 17.35
C PHE A 123 -13.06 0.75 17.95
N GLY A 124 -11.81 1.16 18.09
CA GLY A 124 -11.45 2.51 18.55
C GLY A 124 -10.27 3.07 17.77
N PHE A 125 -10.05 4.38 17.85
CA PHE A 125 -8.98 5.07 17.13
C PHE A 125 -7.58 4.47 17.39
N LYS A 126 -7.32 3.94 18.59
CA LYS A 126 -6.06 3.28 18.93
C LYS A 126 -5.79 2.01 18.10
N ASP A 127 -6.80 1.40 17.50
CA ASP A 127 -6.64 0.21 16.66
C ASP A 127 -5.80 0.49 15.40
N PHE A 128 -5.83 1.73 14.87
CA PHE A 128 -4.95 2.14 13.76
C PHE A 128 -3.46 1.99 14.10
N PHE A 129 -3.13 2.15 15.38
CA PHE A 129 -1.76 2.13 15.88
C PHE A 129 -1.35 0.75 16.43
N TYR A 130 -2.20 -0.27 16.31
CA TYR A 130 -1.95 -1.60 16.90
C TYR A 130 -0.59 -2.20 16.49
N PHE A 131 -0.18 -1.99 15.24
CA PHE A 131 1.04 -2.57 14.67
C PHE A 131 2.32 -1.77 14.94
N PHE A 132 2.24 -0.61 15.61
CA PHE A 132 3.42 0.15 16.04
C PHE A 132 4.11 -0.45 17.28
N LYS A 133 3.60 -1.56 17.82
CA LYS A 133 4.24 -2.30 18.91
C LYS A 133 5.59 -2.89 18.44
N SER A 134 6.61 -2.82 19.30
CA SER A 134 7.99 -3.25 19.00
C SER A 134 8.09 -4.63 18.34
N LYS A 135 7.27 -5.60 18.77
CA LYS A 135 7.27 -6.97 18.24
C LYS A 135 6.89 -7.10 16.76
N TYR A 136 6.31 -6.06 16.15
CA TYR A 136 5.88 -6.06 14.76
C TYR A 136 6.76 -5.19 13.85
N LEU A 137 7.60 -4.31 14.42
CA LEU A 137 8.40 -3.35 13.65
C LEU A 137 9.36 -4.03 12.67
N GLY A 138 9.93 -5.18 13.04
CA GLY A 138 10.80 -5.95 12.13
C GLY A 138 10.07 -6.48 10.89
N LYS A 139 8.78 -6.77 10.99
CA LYS A 139 7.94 -7.25 9.87
C LYS A 139 7.54 -6.10 8.95
N ILE A 140 7.19 -4.96 9.55
CA ILE A 140 6.93 -3.71 8.82
C ILE A 140 8.19 -3.27 8.07
N PHE A 141 9.35 -3.33 8.74
CA PHE A 141 10.65 -3.05 8.13
C PHE A 141 10.92 -3.96 6.92
N ALA A 142 10.66 -5.27 7.04
CA ALA A 142 10.86 -6.21 5.93
C ALA A 142 9.98 -5.86 4.71
N ILE A 143 8.71 -5.51 4.92
CA ILE A 143 7.81 -5.08 3.83
C ILE A 143 8.29 -3.77 3.21
N ALA A 144 8.70 -2.80 4.04
CA ALA A 144 9.25 -1.53 3.57
C ALA A 144 10.56 -1.71 2.78
N ALA A 145 11.42 -2.62 3.23
CA ALA A 145 12.66 -2.98 2.53
C ALA A 145 12.38 -3.62 1.17
N PHE A 146 11.30 -4.41 1.05
CA PHE A 146 10.86 -4.94 -0.24
C PHE A 146 10.37 -3.83 -1.19
N SER A 147 9.62 -2.85 -0.68
CA SER A 147 9.26 -1.67 -1.49
C SER A 147 10.49 -0.86 -1.93
N LEU A 148 11.48 -0.72 -1.04
CA LEU A 148 12.75 -0.07 -1.37
C LEU A 148 13.53 -0.85 -2.43
N LEU A 149 13.51 -2.19 -2.39
CA LEU A 149 14.10 -3.02 -3.43
C LEU A 149 13.49 -2.69 -4.80
N ILE A 150 12.14 -2.63 -4.90
CA ILE A 150 11.47 -2.24 -6.15
C ILE A 150 11.91 -0.85 -6.60
N ALA A 151 11.99 0.12 -5.69
CA ALA A 151 12.43 1.47 -6.01
C ALA A 151 13.90 1.51 -6.49
N LEU A 152 14.78 0.69 -5.91
CA LEU A 152 16.16 0.54 -6.35
C LEU A 152 16.25 -0.09 -7.75
N LEU A 153 15.43 -1.10 -8.07
CA LEU A 153 15.34 -1.65 -9.42
C LEU A 153 14.93 -0.57 -10.43
N ASN A 154 13.95 0.27 -10.08
CA ASN A 154 13.51 1.38 -10.92
C ASN A 154 14.60 2.44 -11.12
N LEU A 155 15.40 2.74 -10.09
CA LEU A 155 16.54 3.65 -10.22
C LEU A 155 17.61 3.08 -11.16
N VAL A 156 17.92 1.78 -11.01
CA VAL A 156 18.90 1.09 -11.85
C VAL A 156 18.42 1.11 -13.31
N SER A 157 17.14 0.82 -13.58
CA SER A 157 16.62 0.84 -14.95
C SER A 157 16.74 2.24 -15.59
N GLU A 158 16.45 3.31 -14.84
CA GLU A 158 16.60 4.69 -15.30
C GLU A 158 18.06 5.07 -15.60
N ARG A 159 19.02 4.44 -14.92
CA ARG A 159 20.45 4.70 -15.14
C ARG A 159 21.02 3.97 -16.35
N PHE A 160 20.54 2.77 -16.65
CA PHE A 160 21.12 1.89 -17.68
C PHE A 160 20.31 1.83 -18.98
N LEU A 161 19.05 2.25 -18.98
CA LEU A 161 18.16 2.19 -20.15
C LEU A 161 17.75 3.59 -20.63
N PRO A 162 17.44 3.76 -21.94
CA PRO A 162 16.81 4.98 -22.44
C PRO A 162 15.51 5.33 -21.69
N ALA A 163 15.24 6.62 -21.49
CA ALA A 163 14.13 7.12 -20.66
C ALA A 163 12.77 6.47 -20.95
N LEU A 164 12.38 6.36 -22.23
CA LEU A 164 11.11 5.72 -22.61
C LEU A 164 11.06 4.25 -22.20
N THR A 165 12.14 3.50 -22.44
CA THR A 165 12.23 2.07 -22.09
C THR A 165 12.29 1.84 -20.60
N ALA A 166 12.99 2.70 -19.85
CA ALA A 166 13.03 2.65 -18.39
C ALA A 166 11.64 2.90 -17.78
N SER A 167 10.94 3.94 -18.24
CA SER A 167 9.58 4.28 -17.80
C SER A 167 8.60 3.12 -18.02
N LEU A 168 8.59 2.53 -19.22
CA LEU A 168 7.73 1.38 -19.53
C LEU A 168 8.05 0.16 -18.66
N LEU A 169 9.34 -0.14 -18.45
CA LEU A 169 9.76 -1.24 -17.58
C LEU A 169 9.33 -1.00 -16.13
N ASN A 170 9.51 0.21 -15.62
CA ASN A 170 9.13 0.60 -14.26
C ASN A 170 7.61 0.50 -14.05
N ALA A 171 6.81 0.89 -15.04
CA ALA A 171 5.37 0.72 -15.02
C ALA A 171 4.97 -0.76 -14.95
N ILE A 172 5.60 -1.63 -15.75
CA ILE A 172 5.36 -3.08 -15.73
C ILE A 172 5.74 -3.68 -14.38
N ILE A 173 6.92 -3.34 -13.84
CA ILE A 173 7.38 -3.78 -12.52
C ILE A 173 6.37 -3.37 -11.45
N SER A 174 5.91 -2.12 -11.45
CA SER A 174 4.93 -1.62 -10.49
C SER A 174 3.61 -2.39 -10.57
N VAL A 175 3.11 -2.65 -11.78
CA VAL A 175 1.87 -3.43 -11.98
C VAL A 175 2.03 -4.85 -11.45
N ILE A 176 3.12 -5.53 -11.79
CA ILE A 176 3.37 -6.91 -11.33
C ILE A 176 3.44 -6.98 -9.80
N PHE A 177 4.20 -6.07 -9.18
CA PHE A 177 4.40 -6.09 -7.74
C PHE A 177 3.25 -5.53 -6.92
N SER A 178 2.33 -4.76 -7.52
CA SER A 178 1.16 -4.19 -6.82
C SER A 178 0.30 -5.24 -6.11
N VAL A 179 0.10 -6.39 -6.75
CA VAL A 179 -0.67 -7.52 -6.18
C VAL A 179 0.04 -8.08 -4.95
N TYR A 180 1.35 -8.31 -5.05
CA TYR A 180 2.12 -8.92 -3.98
C TYR A 180 2.29 -7.98 -2.78
N THR A 181 2.55 -6.69 -3.01
CA THR A 181 2.67 -5.71 -1.92
C THR A 181 1.36 -5.55 -1.16
N ALA A 182 0.21 -5.53 -1.86
CA ALA A 182 -1.09 -5.50 -1.21
C ALA A 182 -1.34 -6.76 -0.35
N LEU A 183 -0.96 -7.94 -0.87
CA LEU A 183 -1.06 -9.20 -0.14
C LEU A 183 -0.13 -9.26 1.07
N PHE A 184 1.12 -8.77 0.98
CA PHE A 184 2.05 -8.76 2.11
C PHE A 184 1.44 -8.09 3.33
N VAL A 185 0.78 -6.94 3.14
CA VAL A 185 0.15 -6.19 4.24
C VAL A 185 -1.04 -6.95 4.81
N VAL A 186 -1.87 -7.58 3.98
CA VAL A 186 -3.04 -8.36 4.43
C VAL A 186 -2.62 -9.62 5.20
N PHE A 187 -1.66 -10.39 4.67
CA PHE A 187 -1.14 -11.58 5.35
C PHE A 187 -0.45 -11.20 6.67
N PHE A 188 0.32 -10.12 6.68
CA PHE A 188 0.91 -9.58 7.91
C PHE A 188 -0.15 -9.18 8.94
N ALA A 189 -1.21 -8.47 8.51
CA ALA A 189 -2.25 -7.98 9.40
C ALA A 189 -3.02 -9.12 10.09
N PHE A 190 -3.28 -10.22 9.38
CA PHE A 190 -4.08 -11.33 9.90
C PHE A 190 -3.28 -12.53 10.40
N ASN A 191 -1.98 -12.59 10.10
CA ASN A 191 -1.07 -13.61 10.62
C ASN A 191 0.18 -12.98 11.25
N PRO A 192 0.03 -12.07 12.23
CA PRO A 192 1.15 -11.32 12.77
C PRO A 192 2.08 -12.17 13.64
N HIS A 193 1.78 -13.45 13.84
CA HIS A 193 2.63 -14.43 14.51
C HIS A 193 3.65 -15.09 13.56
N LEU A 194 3.41 -15.08 12.25
CA LEU A 194 4.29 -15.69 11.24
C LEU A 194 5.60 -14.92 11.07
N GLU A 195 6.65 -15.59 10.61
CA GLU A 195 7.91 -14.93 10.28
C GLU A 195 7.78 -14.08 9.01
N SER A 196 8.77 -13.19 8.78
CA SER A 196 8.72 -12.28 7.63
C SER A 196 8.78 -13.00 6.28
N SER A 197 9.58 -14.06 6.20
CA SER A 197 9.68 -14.93 5.03
C SER A 197 8.36 -15.62 4.71
N ASP A 198 7.60 -16.02 5.72
CA ASP A 198 6.38 -16.81 5.54
C ASP A 198 5.29 -16.00 4.84
N PHE A 199 5.05 -14.75 5.26
CA PHE A 199 4.04 -13.93 4.58
C PHE A 199 4.46 -13.55 3.16
N PHE A 200 5.77 -13.45 2.86
CA PHE A 200 6.22 -13.28 1.48
C PHE A 200 5.92 -14.52 0.64
N VAL A 201 6.29 -15.71 1.13
CA VAL A 201 6.03 -16.98 0.43
C VAL A 201 4.54 -17.18 0.18
N LEU A 202 3.70 -16.97 1.21
CA LEU A 202 2.25 -17.08 1.10
C LEU A 202 1.68 -16.10 0.08
N SER A 203 2.12 -14.85 0.11
CA SER A 203 1.66 -13.83 -0.83
C SER A 203 2.10 -14.11 -2.26
N PHE A 204 3.31 -14.62 -2.49
CA PHE A 204 3.75 -15.01 -3.83
C PHE A 204 2.98 -16.23 -4.35
N ARG A 205 2.80 -17.27 -3.52
CA ARG A 205 2.03 -18.47 -3.90
C ARG A 205 0.58 -18.12 -4.21
N PHE A 206 -0.07 -17.38 -3.32
CA PHE A 206 -1.46 -16.99 -3.48
C PHE A 206 -1.65 -15.98 -4.63
N GLY A 207 -0.83 -14.94 -4.64
CA GLY A 207 -0.85 -13.88 -5.65
C GLY A 207 -0.66 -14.44 -7.06
N SER A 208 0.27 -15.37 -7.27
CA SER A 208 0.45 -15.98 -8.59
C SER A 208 -0.74 -16.82 -9.05
N LYS A 209 -1.45 -17.50 -8.14
CA LYS A 209 -2.64 -18.29 -8.51
C LYS A 209 -3.86 -17.45 -8.86
N LYS A 210 -4.02 -16.27 -8.24
CA LYS A 210 -5.20 -15.40 -8.40
C LYS A 210 -4.82 -14.03 -8.96
N TRP A 211 -3.69 -13.93 -9.66
CA TRP A 211 -3.06 -12.65 -10.01
C TRP A 211 -4.00 -11.72 -10.75
N PHE A 212 -4.59 -12.19 -11.86
CA PHE A 212 -5.50 -11.38 -12.69
C PHE A 212 -6.76 -10.94 -11.95
N LEU A 213 -7.28 -11.79 -11.05
CA LEU A 213 -8.46 -11.45 -10.25
C LEU A 213 -8.14 -10.34 -9.26
N ILE A 214 -7.05 -10.47 -8.51
CA ILE A 214 -6.66 -9.46 -7.52
C ILE A 214 -6.26 -8.17 -8.22
N PHE A 215 -5.46 -8.26 -9.29
CA PHE A 215 -5.07 -7.10 -10.10
C PHE A 215 -6.28 -6.36 -10.66
N GLY A 216 -7.24 -7.07 -11.26
CA GLY A 216 -8.45 -6.45 -11.79
C GLY A 216 -9.27 -5.74 -10.71
N LEU A 217 -9.38 -6.33 -9.52
CA LEU A 217 -10.12 -5.75 -8.41
C LEU A 217 -9.43 -4.47 -7.91
N LEU A 218 -8.10 -4.52 -7.74
CA LEU A 218 -7.29 -3.35 -7.39
C LEU A 218 -7.41 -2.26 -8.45
N PHE A 219 -7.32 -2.62 -9.73
CA PHE A 219 -7.42 -1.67 -10.83
C PHE A 219 -8.78 -0.96 -10.87
N VAL A 220 -9.89 -1.70 -10.78
CA VAL A 220 -11.23 -1.11 -10.76
C VAL A 220 -11.44 -0.25 -9.52
N THR A 221 -10.98 -0.70 -8.35
CA THR A 221 -11.15 0.09 -7.12
C THR A 221 -10.27 1.34 -7.06
N VAL A 222 -9.10 1.37 -7.72
CA VAL A 222 -8.34 2.61 -7.91
C VAL A 222 -9.14 3.60 -8.76
N ILE A 223 -9.75 3.17 -9.86
CA ILE A 223 -10.59 4.04 -10.70
C ILE A 223 -11.77 4.60 -9.89
N LEU A 224 -12.48 3.74 -9.15
CA LEU A 224 -13.58 4.15 -8.28
C LEU A 224 -13.11 5.10 -7.17
N GLY A 225 -11.94 4.83 -6.59
CA GLY A 225 -11.31 5.68 -5.58
C GLY A 225 -10.94 7.07 -6.12
N MET A 226 -10.65 7.18 -7.41
CA MET A 226 -10.35 8.45 -8.08
C MET A 226 -11.59 9.24 -8.51
N LEU A 227 -12.80 8.66 -8.47
CA LEU A 227 -14.03 9.40 -8.81
C LEU A 227 -14.27 10.61 -7.91
N GLY A 228 -13.67 10.62 -6.72
CA GLY A 228 -13.66 11.79 -5.83
C GLY A 228 -13.01 13.05 -6.42
N ILE A 229 -12.24 12.95 -7.52
CA ILE A 229 -11.69 14.11 -8.24
C ILE A 229 -12.82 15.05 -8.71
N VAL A 230 -13.98 14.52 -9.07
CA VAL A 230 -15.16 15.29 -9.50
C VAL A 230 -15.62 16.27 -8.41
N ALA A 231 -15.40 15.93 -7.13
CA ALA A 231 -15.68 16.80 -5.99
C ALA A 231 -14.44 17.63 -5.58
N CYS A 232 -13.84 18.33 -6.55
CA CYS A 232 -12.71 19.26 -6.36
C CYS A 232 -11.50 18.64 -5.63
N PHE A 233 -11.12 17.41 -6.00
CA PHE A 233 -10.01 16.62 -5.41
C PHE A 233 -10.20 16.21 -3.93
N ILE A 234 -10.90 17.00 -3.12
CA ILE A 234 -11.19 16.70 -1.72
C ILE A 234 -11.96 15.39 -1.61
N GLY A 235 -12.86 15.12 -2.56
CA GLY A 235 -13.59 13.84 -2.61
C GLY A 235 -12.68 12.61 -2.66
N VAL A 236 -11.45 12.71 -3.19
CA VAL A 236 -10.51 11.58 -3.24
C VAL A 236 -10.15 11.11 -1.83
N LEU A 237 -10.08 12.02 -0.85
CA LEU A 237 -9.83 11.67 0.55
C LEU A 237 -10.90 10.75 1.13
N PHE A 238 -12.13 10.85 0.61
CA PHE A 238 -13.29 10.06 1.03
C PHE A 238 -13.37 8.72 0.28
N THR A 239 -12.92 8.68 -0.97
CA THR A 239 -13.13 7.53 -1.86
C THR A 239 -11.93 6.61 -2.00
N ILE A 240 -10.70 7.11 -1.89
CA ILE A 240 -9.50 6.33 -2.24
C ILE A 240 -9.29 5.09 -1.37
N SER A 241 -9.77 5.09 -0.12
CA SER A 241 -9.61 3.96 0.81
C SER A 241 -10.30 2.68 0.35
N ILE A 242 -11.19 2.76 -0.65
CA ILE A 242 -11.83 1.58 -1.24
C ILE A 242 -10.81 0.59 -1.82
N VAL A 243 -9.63 1.05 -2.24
CA VAL A 243 -8.56 0.22 -2.83
C VAL A 243 -8.09 -0.92 -1.93
N TYR A 244 -8.21 -0.76 -0.61
CA TYR A 244 -7.75 -1.77 0.35
C TYR A 244 -8.76 -2.91 0.51
N LEU A 245 -10.05 -2.67 0.29
CA LEU A 245 -11.13 -3.60 0.64
C LEU A 245 -11.17 -4.90 -0.18
N PRO A 246 -10.88 -4.94 -1.49
CA PRO A 246 -10.97 -6.18 -2.24
C PRO A 246 -9.99 -7.23 -1.73
N THR A 247 -8.77 -6.81 -1.36
CA THR A 247 -7.76 -7.75 -0.86
C THR A 247 -8.13 -8.33 0.51
N TYR A 248 -8.82 -7.55 1.35
CA TYR A 248 -9.44 -8.06 2.57
C TYR A 248 -10.48 -9.16 2.27
N LEU A 249 -11.38 -8.91 1.32
CA LEU A 249 -12.45 -9.87 0.97
C LEU A 249 -11.89 -11.13 0.32
N VAL A 250 -10.94 -10.98 -0.61
CA VAL A 250 -10.22 -12.11 -1.21
C VAL A 250 -9.54 -12.96 -0.14
N TYR A 251 -8.88 -12.33 0.83
CA TYR A 251 -8.28 -13.05 1.95
C TYR A 251 -9.33 -13.76 2.81
N LYS A 252 -10.42 -13.06 3.17
CA LYS A 252 -11.53 -13.62 3.96
C LYS A 252 -12.13 -14.85 3.29
N ASP A 253 -12.35 -14.81 1.98
CA ASP A 253 -13.02 -15.89 1.25
C ASP A 253 -12.15 -17.15 1.11
N VAL A 254 -10.82 -16.99 1.05
CA VAL A 254 -9.89 -18.13 0.92
C VAL A 254 -9.46 -18.67 2.28
N PHE A 255 -9.08 -17.80 3.21
CA PHE A 255 -8.45 -18.22 4.47
C PHE A 255 -9.45 -18.27 5.63
N GLY A 256 -10.49 -17.44 5.56
CA GLY A 256 -11.40 -17.21 6.68
C GLY A 256 -10.71 -16.54 7.87
N PHE A 257 -11.49 -16.32 8.92
CA PHE A 257 -11.00 -15.84 10.22
C PHE A 257 -11.47 -16.79 11.31
N GLU A 258 -11.02 -18.05 11.27
CA GLU A 258 -11.33 -19.01 12.33
C GLU A 258 -10.75 -18.52 13.67
N ASN A 259 -11.62 -18.15 14.62
CA ASN A 259 -11.41 -17.88 16.05
C ASN A 259 -10.01 -17.43 16.51
N ILE A 260 -9.41 -16.44 15.84
CA ILE A 260 -8.24 -15.71 16.36
C ILE A 260 -8.62 -14.90 17.62
N SER A 261 -9.93 -14.70 17.87
CA SER A 261 -10.47 -14.00 19.05
C SER A 261 -10.00 -14.56 20.39
N ASP A 262 -9.66 -15.84 20.46
CA ASP A 262 -9.23 -16.46 21.71
C ASP A 262 -7.71 -16.39 21.89
N ILE A 263 -6.93 -16.39 20.81
CA ILE A 263 -5.47 -16.22 20.87
C ILE A 263 -5.08 -14.76 21.15
N ASP A 264 -5.83 -13.79 20.61
CA ASP A 264 -5.64 -12.36 20.86
C ASP A 264 -5.94 -11.97 22.33
N LYS A 265 -6.68 -12.80 23.08
CA LYS A 265 -6.93 -12.61 24.52
C LYS A 265 -5.77 -13.10 25.41
N ILE A 266 -4.92 -14.00 24.93
CA ILE A 266 -3.84 -14.61 25.72
C ILE A 266 -2.62 -13.68 25.85
N GLY A 267 -2.57 -12.57 25.10
CA GLY A 267 -1.46 -11.60 25.13
C GLY A 267 -1.76 -10.28 25.85
N ILE A 268 -2.79 -10.24 26.71
CA ILE A 268 -3.21 -9.04 27.47
C ILE A 268 -3.03 -9.24 28.99
N GLU A 269 -2.31 -10.28 29.42
CA GLU A 269 -1.79 -10.40 30.78
C GLU A 269 -0.28 -10.13 30.82
#